data_AF-A0A3D1M497-F1
#
_entry.id   AF-A0A3D1M497-F1
#
_cell.length_a   1.000
_cell.length_b   1.000
_cell.length_c   1.000
_cell.angle_alpha   90.00
_cell.angle_beta   90.00
_cell.angle_gamma   90.00
#
_symmetry.space_group_name_H-M   'P 1'
#
loop_
_entity.id
_entity.type
_entity.pdbx_description
1 polymer ?
#
loop_
_entity_poly.entity_id
_entity_poly.type
_entity_poly.pdbx_seq_one_letter_code
_entity_poly.pdbx_strand_id
1 'polypeptide(L)'
;MRPVRLSMQAFASYGKKTEIDFTKPVQNLFLITGDTGAGKSTIFDAIVFALYGEAGSAVNRKNGPELQSQYVSPAAEPFVELTFSQQCGEKEELYTVRRVPRHIRPLRRGTGWT
;
A
#
# COMPACT_ATOMS: atom_id res chain seq x y z
N MET A 1 -15.41 -4.68 -8.12
CA MET A 1 -14.31 -4.81 -7.14
C MET A 1 -14.66 -4.02 -5.89
N ARG A 2 -14.63 -4.65 -4.72
CA ARG A 2 -14.85 -4.01 -3.41
C ARG A 2 -13.64 -4.30 -2.51
N PRO A 3 -12.95 -3.28 -1.96
CA PRO A 3 -11.83 -3.51 -1.07
C PRO A 3 -12.33 -4.14 0.25
N VAL A 4 -11.60 -5.11 0.76
CA VAL A 4 -11.89 -5.83 2.00
C VAL A 4 -10.84 -5.48 3.06
N ARG A 5 -9.56 -5.56 2.70
CA ARG A 5 -8.45 -5.27 3.60
C ARG A 5 -7.29 -4.65 2.84
N LEU A 6 -6.63 -3.67 3.44
CA LEU A 6 -5.38 -3.09 2.95
C LEU A 6 -4.35 -3.11 4.07
N SER A 7 -3.24 -3.80 3.84
CA SER A 7 -2.07 -3.80 4.74
C SER A 7 -0.90 -3.13 4.02
N MET A 8 -0.24 -2.19 4.69
CA MET A 8 0.94 -1.52 4.15
C MET A 8 2.01 -1.31 5.23
N GLN A 9 3.28 -1.36 4.84
CA GLN A 9 4.43 -1.13 5.72
C GLN A 9 5.53 -0.42 4.94
N ALA A 10 6.27 0.46 5.63
CA ALA A 10 7.37 1.24 5.07
C ALA A 10 7.02 1.87 3.70
N PHE A 11 5.76 2.30 3.54
CA PHE A 11 5.21 2.81 2.29
C PHE A 11 4.81 4.29 2.44
N ALA A 12 5.54 5.19 1.77
CA ALA A 12 5.40 6.64 1.86
C ALA A 12 5.24 7.14 3.33
N SER A 13 4.11 7.72 3.73
CA SER A 13 3.90 8.21 5.11
C SER A 13 3.68 7.10 6.14
N TYR A 14 3.40 5.86 5.71
CA TYR A 14 3.15 4.72 6.60
C TYR A 14 4.42 3.95 6.89
N GLY A 15 5.12 4.35 7.97
CA GLY A 15 6.36 3.69 8.36
C GLY A 15 6.16 2.30 8.97
N LYS A 16 5.23 2.18 9.93
CA LYS A 16 4.89 0.92 10.59
C LYS A 16 3.86 0.13 9.79
N LYS A 17 3.79 -1.19 10.03
CA LYS A 17 2.70 -2.02 9.51
C LYS A 17 1.37 -1.43 9.96
N THR A 18 0.57 -1.02 8.99
CA THR A 18 -0.76 -0.44 9.19
C THR A 18 -1.76 -1.25 8.39
N GLU A 19 -2.89 -1.55 9.02
CA GLU A 19 -3.92 -2.38 8.42
C GLU A 19 -5.27 -1.67 8.50
N ILE A 20 -5.94 -1.58 7.36
CA ILE A 20 -7.25 -0.97 7.20
C ILE A 20 -8.20 -2.08 6.80
N ASP A 21 -9.23 -2.27 7.61
CA ASP A 21 -10.30 -3.23 7.39
C ASP A 21 -11.55 -2.48 6.92
N PHE A 22 -11.88 -2.64 5.64
CA PHE A 22 -13.00 -1.98 4.98
C PHE A 22 -14.33 -2.69 5.22
N THR A 23 -14.34 -3.81 5.95
CA THR A 23 -15.56 -4.54 6.32
C THR A 23 -16.18 -4.02 7.61
N LYS A 24 -15.44 -3.23 8.39
CA LYS A 24 -15.91 -2.67 9.66
C LYS A 24 -17.07 -1.69 9.54
N PRO A 25 -17.14 -0.79 8.53
CA PRO A 25 -18.28 0.10 8.37
C PRO A 25 -19.56 -0.70 8.07
N VAL A 26 -20.63 -0.38 8.81
CA VAL A 26 -21.97 -0.99 8.59
C VAL A 26 -22.59 -0.52 7.26
N GLN A 27 -22.14 0.64 6.76
CA GLN A 27 -22.59 1.24 5.51
C GLN A 27 -21.48 1.19 4.47
N ASN A 28 -21.84 1.31 3.19
CA ASN A 28 -20.88 1.40 2.08
C ASN A 28 -20.18 2.77 1.98
N LEU A 29 -20.15 3.53 3.09
CA LEU A 29 -19.56 4.85 3.19
C LEU A 29 -18.64 4.91 4.41
N PHE A 30 -17.44 5.42 4.21
CA PHE A 30 -16.47 5.68 5.26
C PHE A 30 -15.77 7.01 5.01
N LEU A 31 -15.26 7.62 6.07
CA LEU A 31 -14.53 8.89 6.03
C LEU A 31 -13.07 8.65 6.39
N ILE A 32 -12.15 9.11 5.53
CA ILE A 32 -10.73 9.21 5.84
C ILE A 32 -10.45 10.66 6.21
N THR A 33 -10.16 10.92 7.49
CA THR A 33 -9.87 12.27 8.02
C THR A 33 -8.51 12.31 8.71
N GLY A 34 -7.99 13.51 8.92
CA GLY A 34 -6.68 13.79 9.52
C GLY A 34 -6.01 15.01 8.88
N ASP A 35 -4.93 15.49 9.48
CA ASP A 35 -4.24 16.70 9.06
C ASP A 35 -3.60 16.59 7.67
N THR A 36 -3.27 17.73 7.07
CA THR A 36 -2.46 17.78 5.84
C THR A 36 -1.12 17.10 6.09
N GLY A 37 -0.73 16.17 5.21
CA GLY A 37 0.49 15.37 5.37
C GLY A 37 0.33 14.08 6.19
N ALA A 38 -0.83 13.83 6.82
CA ALA A 38 -1.07 12.63 7.63
C ALA A 38 -1.12 11.29 6.83
N GLY A 39 -0.90 11.30 5.51
CA GLY A 39 -0.91 10.09 4.68
C GLY A 39 -2.26 9.69 4.08
N LYS A 40 -3.28 10.54 4.14
CA LYS A 40 -4.62 10.25 3.56
C LYS A 40 -4.55 9.86 2.08
N SER A 41 -3.85 10.64 1.26
CA SER A 41 -3.64 10.35 -0.17
C SER A 41 -2.84 9.06 -0.38
N THR A 42 -1.93 8.74 0.55
CA THR A 42 -1.12 7.51 0.49
C THR A 42 -1.97 6.25 0.59
N ILE A 43 -3.12 6.28 1.27
CA ILE A 43 -4.06 5.15 1.28
C ILE A 43 -4.55 4.85 -0.15
N PHE A 44 -4.92 5.89 -0.90
CA PHE A 44 -5.35 5.73 -2.29
C PHE A 44 -4.20 5.29 -3.19
N ASP A 45 -3.02 5.91 -3.04
CA ASP A 45 -1.82 5.50 -3.79
C ASP A 45 -1.45 4.04 -3.52
N ALA A 46 -1.62 3.54 -2.29
CA ALA A 46 -1.38 2.15 -1.93
C ALA A 46 -2.34 1.19 -2.67
N ILE A 47 -3.64 1.53 -2.74
CA ILE A 47 -4.63 0.72 -3.48
C ILE A 47 -4.26 0.67 -4.97
N VAL A 48 -3.97 1.83 -5.58
CA VAL A 48 -3.58 1.89 -7.00
C VAL A 48 -2.28 1.13 -7.23
N PHE A 49 -1.29 1.31 -6.36
CA PHE A 49 -0.01 0.61 -6.45
C PHE A 49 -0.20 -0.90 -6.35
N ALA A 50 -1.01 -1.41 -5.41
CA ALA A 50 -1.28 -2.84 -5.29
C ALA A 50 -1.89 -3.42 -6.57
N LEU A 51 -2.85 -2.72 -7.17
CA LEU A 51 -3.56 -3.18 -8.37
C LEU A 51 -2.69 -3.09 -9.62
N TYR A 52 -2.06 -1.95 -9.86
CA TYR A 52 -1.44 -1.63 -11.15
C TYR A 52 0.10 -1.67 -11.13
N GLY A 53 0.71 -1.57 -9.95
CA GLY A 53 2.17 -1.51 -9.81
C GLY A 53 2.76 -0.11 -9.97
N GLU A 54 1.91 0.88 -10.22
CA GLU A 54 2.24 2.29 -10.36
C GLU A 54 1.40 3.08 -9.36
N ALA A 55 1.98 4.11 -8.73
CA ALA A 55 1.21 5.01 -7.86
C ALA A 55 0.54 6.10 -8.71
N GLY A 56 -0.75 6.32 -8.48
CA GLY A 56 -1.68 6.93 -9.43
C GLY A 56 -1.80 8.45 -9.46
N SER A 57 -0.89 9.22 -8.87
CA SER A 57 -0.96 10.68 -8.99
C SER A 57 -0.24 11.13 -10.27
N ALA A 58 -0.99 11.58 -11.29
CA ALA A 58 -0.46 12.16 -12.53
C ALA A 58 0.49 13.36 -12.32
N VAL A 59 0.48 13.96 -11.12
CA VAL A 59 1.39 15.04 -10.69
C VAL A 59 2.72 14.51 -10.13
N ASN A 60 2.78 13.26 -9.70
CA ASN A 60 3.98 12.61 -9.19
C ASN A 60 3.95 11.14 -9.62
N ARG A 61 4.45 10.86 -10.83
CA ARG A 61 4.85 9.50 -11.23
C ARG A 61 6.02 9.08 -10.34
N LYS A 62 5.71 8.71 -9.10
CA LYS A 62 6.69 8.32 -8.11
C LYS A 62 7.27 6.97 -8.53
N ASN A 63 8.49 7.00 -9.02
CA ASN A 63 9.24 5.78 -9.31
C ASN A 63 9.54 5.07 -7.98
N GLY A 64 9.51 3.73 -7.99
CA GLY A 64 9.66 2.84 -6.82
C GLY A 64 10.40 3.37 -5.57
N PRO A 65 11.63 3.92 -5.65
CA PRO A 65 12.35 4.46 -4.48
C PRO A 65 11.61 5.58 -3.72
N GLU A 66 10.76 6.38 -4.36
CA GLU A 66 9.97 7.44 -3.71
C GLU A 66 8.74 6.91 -2.96
N LEU A 67 8.43 5.61 -3.13
CA LEU A 67 7.37 4.92 -2.40
C LEU A 67 7.89 4.26 -1.11
N GLN A 68 9.21 4.16 -0.93
CA GLN A 68 9.78 3.73 0.34
C GLN A 68 9.64 4.86 1.37
N SER A 69 9.15 4.52 2.56
CA SER A 69 9.02 5.49 3.64
C SER A 69 10.40 5.99 4.08
N GLN A 70 10.59 7.31 4.06
CA GLN A 70 11.82 7.96 4.52
C GLN A 70 11.93 7.98 6.06
N TYR A 71 10.88 7.57 6.77
CA TYR A 71 10.78 7.62 8.23
C TYR A 71 11.09 6.27 8.91
N VAL A 72 11.64 5.30 8.18
CA VAL A 72 11.90 3.95 8.69
C VAL A 72 13.32 3.53 8.36
N SER A 73 13.90 2.68 9.21
CA SER A 73 15.15 2.00 8.92
C SER A 73 15.10 1.36 7.51
N PRO A 74 16.16 1.52 6.68
CA PRO A 74 16.25 0.89 5.37
C PRO A 74 16.11 -0.64 5.40
N ALA A 75 16.27 -1.26 6.56
CA ALA A 75 16.08 -2.69 6.76
C ALA A 75 14.60 -3.15 6.76
N ALA A 76 13.65 -2.23 6.90
CA ALA A 76 12.23 -2.57 6.87
C ALA A 76 11.78 -2.79 5.42
N GLU A 77 11.36 -4.02 5.09
CA GLU A 77 10.84 -4.33 3.76
C GLU A 77 9.51 -3.59 3.53
N PRO A 78 9.43 -2.70 2.52
CA PRO A 78 8.19 -2.05 2.15
C PRO A 78 7.28 -3.03 1.41
N PHE A 79 6.00 -3.01 1.76
CA PHE A 79 5.00 -3.77 1.02
C PHE A 79 3.65 -3.10 1.07
N VAL A 80 2.84 -3.41 0.06
CA VAL A 80 1.41 -3.14 0.05
C VAL A 80 0.70 -4.42 -0.33
N GLU A 81 -0.31 -4.78 0.45
CA GLU A 81 -1.16 -5.95 0.25
C GLU A 81 -2.62 -5.51 0.28
N LEU A 82 -3.34 -5.75 -0.80
CA LEU A 82 -4.75 -5.44 -0.95
C LEU A 82 -5.53 -6.73 -1.17
N THR A 83 -6.51 -6.97 -0.30
CA THR A 83 -7.55 -7.97 -0.49
C THR A 83 -8.83 -7.28 -0.93
N PHE A 84 -9.42 -7.75 -2.02
CA PHE A 84 -10.68 -7.22 -2.55
C PHE A 84 -11.59 -8.35 -3.02
N SER A 85 -12.90 -8.14 -2.97
CA SER A 85 -13.88 -9.02 -3.57
C SER A 85 -14.26 -8.55 -4.97
N GLN A 86 -14.52 -9.51 -5.86
CA GLN A 86 -14.99 -9.27 -7.21
C GLN A 86 -16.14 -10.22 -7.48
N GLN A 87 -17.24 -9.68 -7.99
CA GLN A 87 -18.38 -10.49 -8.42
C GLN A 87 -18.04 -11.13 -9.78
N CYS A 88 -18.03 -12.46 -9.83
CA CYS A 88 -17.83 -13.25 -11.04
C CYS A 88 -19.10 -14.08 -11.27
N GLY A 89 -20.01 -13.55 -12.09
CA GLY A 89 -21.36 -14.12 -12.27
C GLY A 89 -22.15 -14.10 -10.96
N GLU A 90 -22.57 -15.28 -10.49
CA GLU A 90 -23.35 -15.45 -9.27
C GLU A 90 -22.49 -15.59 -8.01
N LYS A 91 -21.17 -15.73 -8.14
CA LYS A 91 -20.27 -15.93 -6.99
C LYS A 91 -19.46 -14.67 -6.70
N GLU A 92 -19.28 -14.39 -5.41
CA GLU A 92 -18.31 -13.40 -4.94
C GLU A 92 -16.98 -14.12 -4.67
N GLU A 93 -15.93 -13.69 -5.37
CA GLU A 93 -14.58 -14.24 -5.24
C GLU A 93 -13.65 -13.24 -4.57
N LEU A 94 -12.75 -13.75 -3.74
CA LEU A 94 -11.76 -12.95 -3.01
C LEU A 94 -10.39 -13.07 -3.66
N TYR A 95 -9.78 -11.92 -3.91
CA TYR A 95 -8.46 -11.80 -4.51
C TYR A 95 -7.53 -11.06 -3.55
N THR A 96 -6.28 -11.50 -3.47
CA THR A 96 -5.23 -10.80 -2.71
C THR A 96 -4.06 -10.51 -3.62
N VAL A 97 -3.67 -9.23 -3.68
CA VAL A 97 -2.52 -8.77 -4.44
C VAL A 97 -1.52 -8.16 -3.49
N ARG A 98 -0.30 -8.69 -3.49
CA ARG A 98 0.82 -8.17 -2.72
C ARG A 98 1.90 -7.67 -3.66
N ARG A 99 2.34 -6.43 -3.45
CA ARG A 99 3.45 -5.83 -4.17
C ARG A 99 4.48 -5.24 -3.22
N VAL A 100 5.74 -5.32 -3.63
CA VAL A 100 6.89 -4.76 -2.93
C VAL A 100 7.48 -3.69 -3.84
N PRO A 101 7.49 -2.40 -3.41
CA PRO A 101 8.17 -1.36 -4.14
C PRO A 101 9.66 -1.69 -4.31
N ARG A 102 10.26 -1.19 -5.40
CA ARG A 102 11.72 -1.20 -5.54
C ARG A 102 12.31 -0.40 -4.38
N HIS A 103 13.15 -1.05 -3.58
CA HIS A 103 13.82 -0.46 -2.43
C HIS A 103 15.23 -1.01 -2.34
N ILE A 104 16.12 -0.23 -1.73
CA ILE A 104 17.50 -0.64 -1.45
C ILE A 104 17.44 -1.75 -0.41
N ARG A 105 18.06 -2.89 -0.71
CA ARG A 105 18.15 -4.02 0.23
C ARG A 105 19.58 -4.13 0.76
N PRO A 106 19.77 -4.39 2.07
CA PRO A 106 21.08 -4.80 2.54
C PRO A 106 21.49 -6.12 1.86
N LEU A 107 22.75 -6.23 1.42
CA LEU A 107 23.23 -7.46 0.80
C LEU A 107 23.05 -8.65 1.74
N ARG A 108 22.54 -9.77 1.22
CA ARG A 108 22.43 -11.04 1.97
C ARG A 108 23.79 -11.62 2.38
N ARG A 109 24.90 -11.17 1.76
CA ARG A 109 26.30 -11.47 2.13
C ARG A 109 27.21 -10.32 1.66
N GLY A 110 28.05 -9.81 2.56
CA GLY A 110 29.02 -8.72 2.30
C GLY A 110 28.61 -7.37 2.88
N THR A 111 29.58 -6.52 3.19
CA THR A 111 29.35 -5.13 3.64
C THR A 111 29.11 -4.23 2.43
N GLY A 112 27.86 -3.82 2.18
CA GLY A 112 27.50 -2.90 1.09
C GLY A 112 25.99 -2.68 0.93
N TRP A 113 25.62 -1.76 0.03
CA TRP A 113 24.24 -1.41 -0.31
C TRP A 113 23.96 -1.70 -1.80
N THR A 114 22.78 -2.21 -2.15
CA THR A 114 22.28 -2.37 -3.54
C THR A 114 20.85 -1.86 -3.66
#